data_AF-A0A2T5MBA2-F1
#
_entry.id   AF-A0A2T5MBA2-F1
#
_cell.length_a   1.000
_cell.length_b   1.000
_cell.length_c   1.000
_cell.angle_alpha   90.00
_cell.angle_beta   90.00
_cell.angle_gamma   90.00
#
_symmetry.space_group_name_H-M   'P 1'
#
loop_
_entity.id
_entity.type
_entity.pdbx_description
1 polymer ?
#
loop_
_entity_poly.entity_id
_entity_poly.type
_entity_poly.pdbx_seq_one_letter_code
_entity_poly.pdbx_strand_id
1 'polypeptide(L)'
;MESKMPYDTNQFGVSLKADESDCAFITNEVESTYLRLPFVKPYRETGALRADSFTVTVAVPLSYEKSKSKKYPVVVLSSGPNFMGSAIEMTRGIAATKEVEECIVIDHHDPLLSEEDSQLQAARLESIIAWCRSKFRVKSGEVALLLTKHNAPSVSLLMNKAGSPVDRIIIAGAEVESSAWNVVPINGRPRATWSTRQSSSASTSNGIVYNRLDEASDEGCVIPALIHGVRTFWSTGHAYGQEMMSLKGPLVSAMLSRAVPFIRFAKKLSGQGSQLVGAPNRHVFRSEIMDRNFEIFVSLPSRPLSKGKTYPAVFALDANTTWSCVMETATRMSSTNEIADVITIGIGVPRAEGDISFGLRRFEELSPPVTEAAFANPLGRFFISIFAMFGRNVRDHFGLASEFHQFLSKELLPKLAQELPIDLSQLYLLGHSAAGTYIGYEAAQATTQFKAFGAFSPGVAISDNWMLKSDGGLAKTGKVRDILVTIGAEEKTNAFNTLAGIPQSEEYASKLKSDTSCSVEYLCLDDETHSSVFPRALALFLNRMFGNQQAGISHV
;
A
#
# COMPACT_ATOMS: atom_id res chain seq x y z
N MET A 1 57.54 13.44 21.63
CA MET A 1 56.63 13.59 22.77
C MET A 1 56.17 15.04 22.75
N GLU A 2 55.32 15.38 21.78
CA GLU A 2 53.84 15.40 21.87
C GLU A 2 53.36 16.62 22.67
N SER A 3 52.57 17.56 22.15
CA SER A 3 52.04 17.82 20.81
C SER A 3 51.73 19.32 20.70
N LYS A 4 52.07 19.93 19.56
CA LYS A 4 51.72 21.30 19.18
C LYS A 4 50.25 21.38 18.73
N MET A 5 49.54 22.43 19.13
CA MET A 5 48.56 23.15 18.30
C MET A 5 48.92 24.63 18.43
N PRO A 6 48.95 25.43 17.34
CA PRO A 6 47.72 26.12 16.95
C PRO A 6 47.61 26.56 15.46
N TYR A 7 46.43 27.10 15.17
CA TYR A 7 45.98 27.97 14.07
C TYR A 7 45.34 27.39 12.79
N ASP A 8 44.15 27.97 12.60
CA ASP A 8 43.12 27.90 11.58
C ASP A 8 43.55 28.57 10.26
N THR A 9 43.09 28.02 9.13
CA THR A 9 42.81 28.79 7.91
C THR A 9 41.70 28.13 7.08
N ASN A 10 40.61 28.89 6.89
CA ASN A 10 39.72 28.99 5.72
C ASN A 10 38.83 27.79 5.35
N GLN A 11 37.52 27.84 5.57
CA GLN A 11 36.49 28.58 4.78
C GLN A 11 36.51 28.25 3.28
N PHE A 12 35.57 27.42 2.83
CA PHE A 12 34.52 27.71 1.83
C PHE A 12 33.87 26.38 1.40
N GLY A 13 32.61 26.19 1.75
CA GLY A 13 31.86 24.98 1.41
C GLY A 13 30.51 24.97 2.11
N VAL A 14 29.67 25.95 1.78
CA VAL A 14 28.28 26.02 2.22
C VAL A 14 27.56 24.75 1.76
N SER A 15 27.37 23.79 2.66
CA SER A 15 26.37 22.73 2.49
C SER A 15 25.13 23.15 3.27
N LEU A 16 24.15 23.69 2.55
CA LEU A 16 22.84 24.04 3.08
C LEU A 16 22.15 22.75 3.53
N LYS A 17 22.15 22.50 4.84
CA LYS A 17 21.04 21.77 5.44
C LYS A 17 19.80 22.62 5.23
N ALA A 18 18.91 22.21 4.32
CA ALA A 18 17.54 22.69 4.38
C ALA A 18 17.01 22.26 5.75
N ASP A 19 16.57 23.23 6.54
CA ASP A 19 16.09 23.00 7.90
C ASP A 19 14.80 22.15 7.83
N GLU A 20 14.92 20.85 8.12
CA GLU A 20 13.80 19.91 8.13
C GLU A 20 12.76 20.24 9.22
N SER A 21 13.07 21.18 10.13
CA SER A 21 12.21 21.57 11.24
C SER A 21 11.15 22.63 10.91
N ASP A 22 11.21 23.27 9.73
CA ASP A 22 10.34 24.41 9.39
C ASP A 22 9.13 24.09 8.50
N CYS A 23 9.04 22.90 7.89
CA CYS A 23 7.86 22.55 7.07
C CYS A 23 6.75 21.92 7.91
N ALA A 24 5.55 22.50 7.84
CA ALA A 24 4.40 22.10 8.64
C ALA A 24 3.76 20.76 8.19
N PHE A 25 4.32 20.07 7.18
CA PHE A 25 3.75 18.84 6.61
C PHE A 25 4.71 17.63 6.50
N ILE A 26 6.01 17.76 6.80
CA ILE A 26 7.00 16.70 6.57
C ILE A 26 6.91 15.54 7.60
N THR A 27 6.90 14.29 7.10
CA THR A 27 6.92 13.05 7.90
C THR A 27 8.14 12.14 7.67
N ASN A 28 9.25 12.66 7.15
CA ASN A 28 10.42 11.94 6.59
C ASN A 28 11.10 10.84 7.43
N GLU A 29 10.72 10.60 8.68
CA GLU A 29 11.23 9.45 9.41
C GLU A 29 10.38 8.21 9.08
N VAL A 30 10.87 7.40 8.13
CA VAL A 30 10.29 6.10 7.74
C VAL A 30 10.00 5.24 8.97
N GLU A 31 10.94 5.18 9.93
CA GLU A 31 10.75 4.50 11.22
C GLU A 31 9.64 5.13 12.07
N SER A 32 9.53 6.46 12.12
CA SER A 32 8.48 7.13 12.89
C SER A 32 7.07 6.89 12.33
N THR A 33 6.95 6.54 11.04
CA THR A 33 5.66 6.43 10.36
C THR A 33 4.99 5.10 10.68
N TYR A 34 5.67 3.97 10.48
CA TYR A 34 5.06 2.67 10.77
C TYR A 34 4.93 2.39 12.28
N LEU A 35 5.78 2.99 13.12
CA LEU A 35 5.65 2.89 14.59
C LEU A 35 4.38 3.53 15.15
N ARG A 36 3.72 4.41 14.38
CA ARG A 36 2.41 5.01 14.73
C ARG A 36 1.24 4.09 14.41
N LEU A 37 1.45 3.04 13.62
CA LEU A 37 0.42 2.06 13.33
C LEU A 37 0.03 1.31 14.62
N PRO A 38 -1.24 0.93 14.79
CA PRO A 38 -1.68 0.19 15.97
C PRO A 38 -0.88 -1.09 16.19
N PHE A 39 -0.54 -1.39 17.44
CA PHE A 39 0.10 -2.65 17.85
C PHE A 39 1.44 -2.96 17.17
N VAL A 40 2.24 -1.93 16.88
CA VAL A 40 3.63 -2.04 16.44
C VAL A 40 4.56 -1.59 17.56
N LYS A 41 5.57 -2.40 17.88
CA LYS A 41 6.52 -2.07 18.96
C LYS A 41 7.95 -2.51 18.62
N PRO A 42 8.96 -1.68 18.92
CA PRO A 42 10.36 -2.09 18.88
C PRO A 42 10.73 -2.84 20.16
N TYR A 43 11.66 -3.79 20.02
CA TYR A 43 12.22 -4.60 21.10
C TYR A 43 13.73 -4.66 20.95
N ARG A 44 14.44 -4.59 22.08
CA ARG A 44 15.90 -4.84 22.16
C ARG A 44 16.12 -6.02 23.07
N GLU A 45 16.79 -7.05 22.57
CA GLU A 45 16.90 -8.34 23.25
C GLU A 45 18.32 -8.90 23.13
N THR A 46 18.68 -9.78 24.05
CA THR A 46 19.97 -10.49 24.03
C THR A 46 19.74 -11.91 23.50
N GLY A 47 20.46 -12.27 22.44
CA GLY A 47 20.41 -13.56 21.79
C GLY A 47 20.99 -14.69 22.64
N ALA A 48 20.79 -15.92 22.16
CA ALA A 48 21.20 -17.13 22.86
C ALA A 48 22.73 -17.28 22.94
N LEU A 49 23.47 -16.66 22.03
CA LEU A 49 24.93 -16.55 22.07
C LEU A 49 25.33 -15.35 22.93
N ARG A 50 26.15 -15.58 23.97
CA ARG A 50 26.66 -14.54 24.90
C ARG A 50 27.53 -13.51 24.14
N ALA A 51 26.88 -12.51 23.55
CA ALA A 51 27.38 -11.21 23.05
C ALA A 51 26.42 -10.59 22.00
N ASP A 52 25.47 -11.34 21.44
CA ASP A 52 24.61 -10.87 20.35
C ASP A 52 23.34 -10.21 20.86
N SER A 53 23.32 -8.89 21.06
CA SER A 53 22.04 -8.17 21.18
C SER A 53 21.45 -7.87 19.80
N PHE A 54 20.16 -8.07 19.61
CA PHE A 54 19.44 -7.71 18.37
C PHE A 54 18.30 -6.74 18.66
N THR A 55 17.97 -5.93 17.65
CA THR A 55 16.79 -5.05 17.67
C THR A 55 15.79 -5.52 16.62
N VAL A 56 14.54 -5.70 17.05
CA VAL A 56 13.45 -6.14 16.17
C VAL A 56 12.24 -5.26 16.36
N THR A 57 11.50 -5.04 15.27
CA THR A 57 10.16 -4.47 15.34
C THR A 57 9.14 -5.57 15.11
N VAL A 58 8.13 -5.61 15.97
CA VAL A 58 7.05 -6.60 15.86
C VAL A 58 5.72 -5.87 15.70
N ALA A 59 4.97 -6.29 14.69
CA ALA A 59 3.58 -5.90 14.49
C ALA A 59 2.69 -7.13 14.68
N VAL A 60 1.78 -7.06 15.64
CA VAL A 60 0.78 -8.12 15.86
C VAL A 60 -0.55 -7.77 15.19
N PRO A 61 -1.40 -8.75 14.83
CA PRO A 61 -2.72 -8.49 14.26
C PRO A 61 -3.61 -7.62 15.14
N LEU A 62 -4.57 -6.92 14.52
CA LEU A 62 -5.56 -6.12 15.26
C LEU A 62 -6.41 -6.98 16.20
N SER A 63 -6.64 -8.25 15.85
CA SER A 63 -7.36 -9.18 16.71
C SER A 63 -6.51 -9.74 17.87
N TYR A 64 -5.20 -9.49 17.92
CA TYR A 64 -4.27 -10.13 18.85
C TYR A 64 -4.70 -9.94 20.30
N GLU A 65 -5.06 -8.73 20.72
CA GLU A 65 -5.47 -8.49 22.11
C GLU A 65 -6.83 -9.09 22.46
N LYS A 66 -7.75 -9.19 21.49
CA LYS A 66 -9.11 -9.69 21.69
C LYS A 66 -9.16 -11.23 21.68
N SER A 67 -8.36 -11.85 20.81
CA SER A 67 -8.32 -13.30 20.61
C SER A 67 -7.18 -13.91 21.44
N LYS A 68 -7.43 -14.08 22.76
CA LYS A 68 -6.41 -14.53 23.73
C LYS A 68 -5.85 -15.94 23.48
N SER A 69 -6.62 -16.83 22.87
CA SER A 69 -6.23 -18.21 22.57
C SER A 69 -5.72 -18.42 21.15
N LYS A 70 -5.97 -17.47 20.23
CA LYS A 70 -5.57 -17.59 18.82
C LYS A 70 -4.05 -17.51 18.72
N LYS A 71 -3.49 -18.44 17.94
CA LYS A 71 -2.08 -18.46 17.51
C LYS A 71 -2.01 -17.99 16.06
N TYR A 72 -0.92 -17.32 15.70
CA TYR A 72 -0.79 -16.62 14.44
C TYR A 72 0.40 -17.13 13.64
N PRO A 73 0.28 -17.27 12.31
CA PRO A 73 1.44 -17.36 11.44
C PRO A 73 2.35 -16.14 11.62
N VAL A 74 3.63 -16.29 11.26
CA VAL A 74 4.66 -15.25 11.37
C VAL A 74 5.33 -15.04 10.03
N VAL A 75 5.48 -13.79 9.60
CA VAL A 75 6.39 -13.41 8.52
C VAL A 75 7.59 -12.69 9.14
N VAL A 76 8.79 -13.20 8.86
CA VAL A 76 10.05 -12.52 9.17
C VAL A 76 10.56 -11.84 7.91
N LEU A 77 10.81 -10.54 7.99
CA LEU A 77 11.35 -9.70 6.94
C LEU A 77 12.89 -9.74 7.05
N SER A 78 13.59 -10.02 5.96
CA SER A 78 15.06 -10.10 5.96
C SER A 78 15.77 -8.92 5.28
N SER A 79 15.03 -8.07 4.58
CA SER A 79 15.58 -7.19 3.54
C SER A 79 15.90 -5.75 3.95
N GLY A 80 16.30 -5.57 5.21
CA GLY A 80 16.73 -4.29 5.76
C GLY A 80 15.58 -3.31 6.01
N PRO A 81 15.89 -2.15 6.62
CA PRO A 81 14.89 -1.12 6.90
C PRO A 81 14.32 -0.63 5.56
N ASN A 82 13.09 -0.11 5.56
CA ASN A 82 12.38 0.53 4.43
C ASN A 82 11.28 -0.27 3.74
N PHE A 83 10.67 -1.28 4.38
CA PHE A 83 9.37 -1.79 3.91
C PHE A 83 8.46 -2.42 4.98
N MET A 84 8.78 -2.24 6.26
CA MET A 84 8.01 -2.78 7.37
C MET A 84 6.59 -2.20 7.40
N GLY A 85 6.42 -0.90 7.12
CA GLY A 85 5.10 -0.28 7.07
C GLY A 85 4.20 -0.88 5.99
N SER A 86 4.75 -1.11 4.79
CA SER A 86 4.10 -1.74 3.65
C SER A 86 3.71 -3.17 3.98
N ALA A 87 4.62 -3.93 4.58
CA ALA A 87 4.33 -5.29 5.03
C ALA A 87 3.16 -5.32 6.02
N ILE A 88 3.13 -4.40 6.99
CA ILE A 88 2.05 -4.29 7.97
C ILE A 88 0.73 -3.89 7.31
N GLU A 89 0.71 -2.80 6.54
CA GLU A 89 -0.50 -2.29 5.90
C GLU A 89 -1.10 -3.32 4.95
N MET A 90 -0.27 -3.90 4.07
CA MET A 90 -0.75 -4.81 3.05
C MET A 90 -1.19 -6.16 3.62
N THR A 91 -0.45 -6.74 4.58
CA THR A 91 -0.86 -8.00 5.22
C THR A 91 -2.12 -7.84 6.08
N ARG A 92 -2.27 -6.70 6.78
CA ARG A 92 -3.51 -6.39 7.51
C ARG A 92 -4.68 -6.12 6.56
N GLY A 93 -4.44 -5.44 5.45
CA GLY A 93 -5.45 -5.15 4.44
C GLY A 93 -6.10 -6.43 3.91
N ILE A 94 -5.29 -7.36 3.40
CA ILE A 94 -5.80 -8.64 2.88
C ILE A 94 -6.35 -9.58 3.97
N ALA A 95 -5.87 -9.47 5.21
CA ALA A 95 -6.46 -10.22 6.33
C ALA A 95 -7.81 -9.63 6.78
N ALA A 96 -8.00 -8.30 6.67
CA ALA A 96 -9.25 -7.63 7.01
C ALA A 96 -10.40 -8.02 6.07
N THR A 97 -10.09 -8.38 4.82
CA THR A 97 -11.03 -8.95 3.86
C THR A 97 -11.23 -10.45 4.02
N LYS A 98 -10.57 -11.06 5.02
CA LYS A 98 -10.58 -12.48 5.37
C LYS A 98 -9.99 -13.39 4.31
N GLU A 99 -9.39 -12.86 3.25
CA GLU A 99 -8.79 -13.67 2.17
C GLU A 99 -7.62 -14.51 2.68
N VAL A 100 -6.90 -14.04 3.70
CA VAL A 100 -5.81 -14.77 4.36
C VAL A 100 -5.95 -14.77 5.90
N GLU A 101 -5.28 -15.72 6.56
CA GLU A 101 -5.10 -15.66 8.02
C GLU A 101 -4.30 -14.40 8.42
N GLU A 102 -4.73 -13.72 9.48
CA GLU A 102 -3.93 -12.67 10.11
C GLU A 102 -2.57 -13.20 10.57
N CYS A 103 -1.48 -12.46 10.35
CA CYS A 103 -0.13 -12.86 10.72
C CYS A 103 0.59 -11.81 11.60
N ILE A 104 1.59 -12.26 12.34
CA ILE A 104 2.57 -11.39 13.00
C ILE A 104 3.65 -11.06 11.97
N VAL A 105 4.03 -9.79 11.88
CA VAL A 105 5.13 -9.33 11.01
C VAL A 105 6.30 -8.92 11.89
N ILE A 106 7.51 -9.37 11.55
CA ILE A 106 8.74 -9.10 12.29
C ILE A 106 9.78 -8.55 11.32
N ASP A 107 10.37 -7.43 11.67
CA ASP A 107 11.52 -6.85 10.98
C ASP A 107 12.73 -6.84 11.91
N HIS A 108 13.91 -7.13 11.36
CA HIS A 108 15.17 -7.06 12.10
C HIS A 108 16.03 -5.92 11.57
N HIS A 109 16.39 -5.00 12.47
CA HIS A 109 17.07 -3.75 12.10
C HIS A 109 18.60 -3.87 12.05
N ASP A 110 19.10 -5.08 12.19
CA ASP A 110 20.54 -5.32 12.20
C ASP A 110 21.11 -5.21 10.77
N PRO A 111 22.31 -4.60 10.61
CA PRO A 111 22.92 -4.42 9.29
C PRO A 111 23.13 -5.75 8.59
N LEU A 112 22.86 -5.76 7.28
CA LEU A 112 23.12 -6.89 6.40
C LEU A 112 24.61 -7.27 6.52
N LEU A 113 24.89 -8.41 7.14
CA LEU A 113 26.25 -8.94 7.25
C LEU A 113 26.73 -9.40 5.87
N SER A 114 28.04 -9.55 5.67
CA SER A 114 28.58 -10.02 4.39
C SER A 114 28.11 -11.45 4.06
N GLU A 115 28.23 -11.88 2.80
CA GLU A 115 27.97 -13.29 2.44
C GLU A 115 28.87 -14.27 3.23
N GLU A 116 30.09 -13.85 3.58
CA GLU A 116 31.03 -14.61 4.40
C GLU A 116 30.50 -14.85 5.83
N ASP A 117 29.62 -13.98 6.32
CA ASP A 117 28.96 -14.06 7.63
C ASP A 117 27.63 -14.84 7.62
N SER A 118 27.34 -15.60 6.55
CA SER A 118 26.06 -16.28 6.37
C SER A 118 25.66 -17.21 7.53
N GLN A 119 26.64 -17.83 8.21
CA GLN A 119 26.39 -18.63 9.41
C GLN A 119 25.93 -17.78 10.60
N LEU A 120 26.48 -16.58 10.76
CA LEU A 120 26.12 -15.64 11.82
C LEU A 120 24.72 -15.07 11.57
N GLN A 121 24.41 -14.69 10.32
CA GLN A 121 23.04 -14.29 9.94
C GLN A 121 22.03 -15.40 10.22
N ALA A 122 22.35 -16.64 9.84
CA ALA A 122 21.50 -17.80 10.11
C ALA A 122 21.26 -17.97 11.62
N ALA A 123 22.32 -18.04 12.43
CA ALA A 123 22.22 -18.19 13.89
C ALA A 123 21.41 -17.05 14.56
N ARG A 124 21.53 -15.84 14.02
CA ARG A 124 20.76 -14.68 14.49
C ARG A 124 19.27 -14.80 14.15
N LEU A 125 18.93 -15.18 12.92
CA LEU A 125 17.54 -15.47 12.54
C LEU A 125 16.93 -16.59 13.40
N GLU A 126 17.69 -17.64 13.71
CA GLU A 126 17.24 -18.68 14.65
C GLU A 126 16.92 -18.09 16.02
N SER A 127 17.78 -17.21 16.53
CA SER A 127 17.60 -16.54 17.83
C SER A 127 16.37 -15.63 17.84
N ILE A 128 16.14 -14.85 16.78
CA ILE A 128 14.98 -13.98 16.61
C ILE A 128 13.68 -14.80 16.59
N ILE A 129 13.64 -15.89 15.80
CA ILE A 129 12.45 -16.73 15.69
C ILE A 129 12.17 -17.46 17.02
N ALA A 130 13.19 -17.97 17.69
CA ALA A 130 13.06 -18.60 19.00
C ALA A 130 12.54 -17.61 20.05
N TRP A 131 13.10 -16.39 20.08
CA TRP A 131 12.61 -15.32 20.94
C TRP A 131 11.15 -14.97 20.64
N CYS A 132 10.78 -14.82 19.37
CA CYS A 132 9.40 -14.52 18.97
C CYS A 132 8.44 -15.60 19.46
N ARG A 133 8.77 -16.89 19.29
CA ARG A 133 7.97 -18.01 19.79
C ARG A 133 7.80 -17.99 21.31
N SER A 134 8.78 -17.48 22.05
CA SER A 134 8.71 -17.35 23.51
C SER A 134 7.85 -16.17 23.98
N LYS A 135 7.81 -15.06 23.21
CA LYS A 135 7.12 -13.82 23.59
C LYS A 135 5.71 -13.71 23.02
N PHE A 136 5.45 -14.29 21.85
CA PHE A 136 4.21 -14.13 21.11
C PHE A 136 3.49 -15.46 20.86
N ARG A 137 2.18 -15.41 20.59
CA ARG A 137 1.36 -16.58 20.26
C ARG A 137 1.59 -17.02 18.82
N VAL A 138 2.73 -17.63 18.55
CA VAL A 138 3.12 -18.14 17.24
C VAL A 138 2.45 -19.50 16.98
N LYS A 139 1.89 -19.69 15.78
CA LYS A 139 1.31 -20.95 15.31
C LYS A 139 2.46 -21.89 14.92
N SER A 140 2.38 -23.16 15.35
CA SER A 140 3.45 -24.14 15.13
C SER A 140 3.51 -24.54 13.66
N GLY A 141 4.70 -24.58 13.06
CA GLY A 141 4.88 -24.92 11.64
C GLY A 141 4.50 -23.79 10.67
N GLU A 142 4.42 -22.55 11.17
CA GLU A 142 3.81 -21.43 10.46
C GLU A 142 4.70 -20.16 10.39
N VAL A 143 6.02 -20.35 10.32
CA VAL A 143 6.99 -19.25 10.18
C VAL A 143 7.46 -19.14 8.73
N ALA A 144 7.14 -18.03 8.06
CA ALA A 144 7.62 -17.68 6.74
C ALA A 144 8.76 -16.66 6.82
N LEU A 145 9.77 -16.82 5.96
CA LEU A 145 10.86 -15.85 5.78
C LEU A 145 10.75 -15.20 4.40
N LEU A 146 10.66 -13.87 4.34
CA LEU A 146 10.71 -13.10 3.10
C LEU A 146 12.16 -12.73 2.79
N LEU A 147 12.59 -13.02 1.57
CA LEU A 147 13.95 -12.83 1.08
C LEU A 147 13.97 -11.93 -0.15
N THR A 148 14.95 -11.03 -0.19
CA THR A 148 15.31 -10.27 -1.39
C THR A 148 16.75 -10.61 -1.81
N LYS A 149 17.19 -10.06 -2.94
CA LYS A 149 18.46 -10.31 -3.64
C LYS A 149 19.71 -10.49 -2.75
N HIS A 150 19.79 -9.85 -1.57
CA HIS A 150 20.99 -9.80 -0.74
C HIS A 150 21.19 -10.95 0.27
N ASN A 151 20.20 -11.85 0.45
CA ASN A 151 20.19 -12.80 1.59
C ASN A 151 20.22 -14.30 1.19
N ALA A 152 20.66 -14.64 -0.03
CA ALA A 152 20.61 -16.00 -0.54
C ALA A 152 21.41 -17.04 0.28
N PRO A 153 22.68 -16.79 0.67
CA PRO A 153 23.53 -17.86 1.16
C PRO A 153 23.21 -18.29 2.61
N SER A 154 22.83 -17.37 3.50
CA SER A 154 22.43 -17.65 4.89
C SER A 154 21.16 -18.52 5.00
N VAL A 155 20.27 -18.40 4.03
CA VAL A 155 19.01 -19.14 3.97
C VAL A 155 19.22 -20.61 3.62
N SER A 156 20.16 -20.91 2.72
CA SER A 156 20.49 -22.29 2.36
C SER A 156 20.93 -23.10 3.59
N LEU A 157 21.70 -22.47 4.48
CA LEU A 157 22.15 -23.06 5.75
C LEU A 157 20.98 -23.32 6.71
N LEU A 158 20.05 -22.36 6.82
CA LEU A 158 18.85 -22.51 7.66
C LEU A 158 17.94 -23.61 7.13
N MET A 159 17.72 -23.72 5.82
CA MET A 159 16.74 -24.66 5.27
C MET A 159 17.20 -26.11 5.27
N ASN A 160 18.51 -26.33 5.11
CA ASN A 160 19.08 -27.67 5.04
C ASN A 160 19.32 -28.30 6.42
N LYS A 161 19.12 -27.54 7.50
CA LYS A 161 19.30 -28.01 8.87
C LYS A 161 18.03 -28.73 9.38
N ALA A 162 18.20 -29.97 9.84
CA ALA A 162 17.14 -30.69 10.56
C ALA A 162 16.68 -29.89 11.80
N GLY A 163 15.37 -29.73 11.97
CA GLY A 163 14.81 -28.93 13.08
C GLY A 163 14.86 -27.41 12.86
N SER A 164 15.12 -26.96 11.63
CA SER A 164 15.17 -25.53 11.31
C SER A 164 13.89 -24.78 11.67
N PRO A 165 13.99 -23.54 12.19
CA PRO A 165 12.85 -22.79 12.70
C PRO A 165 12.01 -22.09 11.62
N VAL A 166 12.46 -22.09 10.37
CA VAL A 166 11.75 -21.50 9.21
C VAL A 166 10.97 -22.58 8.48
N ASP A 167 9.65 -22.43 8.40
CA ASP A 167 8.77 -23.43 7.80
C ASP A 167 8.52 -23.16 6.31
N ARG A 168 8.55 -21.88 5.90
CA ARG A 168 8.23 -21.43 4.53
C ARG A 168 9.13 -20.30 4.07
N ILE A 169 9.24 -20.15 2.76
CA ILE A 169 10.05 -19.10 2.13
C ILE A 169 9.24 -18.35 1.08
N ILE A 170 9.37 -17.03 1.10
CA ILE A 170 8.92 -16.10 0.07
C ILE A 170 10.17 -15.45 -0.52
N ILE A 171 10.37 -15.52 -1.83
CA ILE A 171 11.49 -14.88 -2.52
C ILE A 171 10.97 -13.80 -3.47
N ALA A 172 11.63 -12.64 -3.46
CA ALA A 172 11.39 -11.52 -4.38
C ALA A 172 12.70 -11.10 -5.10
N GLY A 173 12.70 -11.04 -6.44
CA GLY A 173 13.79 -10.44 -7.25
C GLY A 173 14.03 -11.10 -8.63
N ALA A 174 14.87 -10.46 -9.46
CA ALA A 174 15.17 -10.87 -10.84
C ALA A 174 15.96 -12.18 -11.03
N GLU A 175 16.91 -12.48 -10.15
CA GLU A 175 17.90 -13.54 -10.38
C GLU A 175 17.75 -14.66 -9.34
N VAL A 176 16.63 -15.38 -9.42
CA VAL A 176 16.42 -16.62 -8.67
C VAL A 176 17.15 -17.81 -9.34
N GLU A 177 17.81 -17.61 -10.48
CA GLU A 177 18.44 -18.69 -11.26
C GLU A 177 19.80 -19.17 -10.73
N SER A 178 20.41 -18.51 -9.74
CA SER A 178 21.69 -19.00 -9.21
C SER A 178 21.50 -20.36 -8.53
N SER A 179 22.45 -21.27 -8.73
CA SER A 179 22.45 -22.63 -8.16
C SER A 179 22.28 -22.66 -6.63
N ALA A 180 22.57 -21.54 -5.95
CA ALA A 180 22.35 -21.34 -4.52
C ALA A 180 20.85 -21.34 -4.12
N TRP A 181 19.97 -20.88 -5.01
CA TRP A 181 18.51 -20.93 -4.80
C TRP A 181 17.90 -22.25 -5.23
N ASN A 182 18.54 -23.04 -6.10
CA ASN A 182 18.01 -24.32 -6.60
C ASN A 182 18.21 -25.51 -5.66
N VAL A 183 18.57 -25.27 -4.39
CA VAL A 183 18.72 -26.35 -3.42
C VAL A 183 17.34 -26.91 -3.07
N VAL A 184 17.10 -28.16 -3.48
CA VAL A 184 15.93 -28.93 -3.06
C VAL A 184 15.94 -29.01 -1.53
N PRO A 185 14.90 -28.54 -0.82
CA PRO A 185 14.86 -28.65 0.63
C PRO A 185 14.99 -30.12 1.02
N ILE A 186 15.95 -30.44 1.88
CA ILE A 186 16.21 -31.83 2.34
C ILE A 186 14.95 -32.48 2.96
N ASN A 187 13.94 -31.68 3.35
CA ASN A 187 12.73 -32.12 4.06
C ASN A 187 11.38 -31.75 3.40
N GLY A 188 11.34 -31.37 2.11
CA GLY A 188 10.06 -31.15 1.39
C GLY A 188 9.18 -29.99 1.90
N ARG A 189 9.78 -28.94 2.48
CA ARG A 189 9.06 -27.77 3.00
C ARG A 189 8.50 -26.88 1.87
N PRO A 190 7.30 -26.29 2.01
CA PRO A 190 6.70 -25.45 0.98
C PRO A 190 7.54 -24.19 0.69
N ARG A 191 7.78 -23.93 -0.58
CA ARG A 191 8.45 -22.71 -1.05
C ARG A 191 7.60 -22.04 -2.12
N ALA A 192 7.55 -20.71 -2.08
CA ALA A 192 6.96 -19.93 -3.14
C ALA A 192 7.89 -18.79 -3.54
N THR A 193 8.16 -18.68 -4.83
CA THR A 193 9.14 -17.77 -5.41
C THR A 193 8.42 -16.89 -6.42
N TRP A 194 8.66 -15.58 -6.36
CA TRP A 194 8.20 -14.62 -7.36
C TRP A 194 9.41 -13.94 -8.01
N SER A 195 9.54 -14.09 -9.34
CA SER A 195 10.61 -13.48 -10.11
C SER A 195 10.09 -12.49 -11.16
N THR A 196 10.93 -11.50 -11.49
CA THR A 196 10.69 -10.50 -12.56
C THR A 196 11.25 -10.93 -13.91
N ARG A 197 12.07 -12.01 -13.97
CA ARG A 197 12.65 -12.57 -15.20
C ARG A 197 12.19 -14.01 -15.48
N GLN A 198 12.21 -14.38 -16.76
CA GLN A 198 11.80 -15.69 -17.27
C GLN A 198 12.75 -16.78 -16.76
N SER A 199 12.25 -17.70 -15.93
CA SER A 199 12.96 -18.94 -15.59
C SER A 199 12.71 -19.98 -16.68
N SER A 200 13.80 -20.60 -17.15
CA SER A 200 13.70 -21.76 -18.03
C SER A 200 13.06 -22.95 -17.28
N SER A 201 11.89 -23.36 -17.75
CA SER A 201 11.10 -24.54 -17.35
C SER A 201 10.47 -24.53 -15.93
N ALA A 202 9.16 -24.32 -15.90
CA ALA A 202 8.29 -24.67 -14.79
C ALA A 202 8.32 -26.19 -14.57
N SER A 203 9.08 -26.65 -13.58
CA SER A 203 8.86 -27.97 -12.98
C SER A 203 8.13 -27.78 -11.66
N THR A 204 6.87 -28.18 -11.61
CA THR A 204 6.19 -28.51 -10.36
C THR A 204 6.73 -29.84 -9.87
N SER A 205 7.95 -29.83 -9.33
CA SER A 205 8.48 -30.98 -8.60
C SER A 205 8.95 -30.52 -7.22
N ASN A 206 8.55 -31.25 -6.18
CA ASN A 206 9.00 -31.11 -4.79
C ASN A 206 8.50 -29.89 -3.98
N GLY A 207 7.30 -29.36 -4.23
CA GLY A 207 6.66 -28.37 -3.34
C GLY A 207 7.16 -26.92 -3.49
N ILE A 208 7.75 -26.60 -4.64
CA ILE A 208 8.20 -25.25 -5.01
C ILE A 208 7.20 -24.65 -6.02
N VAL A 209 6.64 -23.49 -5.69
CA VAL A 209 5.80 -22.68 -6.58
C VAL A 209 6.65 -21.56 -7.17
N TYR A 210 6.72 -21.45 -8.49
CA TYR A 210 7.36 -20.34 -9.20
C TYR A 210 6.27 -19.51 -9.87
N ASN A 211 6.15 -18.27 -9.47
CA ASN A 211 5.17 -17.31 -9.98
C ASN A 211 5.89 -16.13 -10.61
N ARG A 212 5.23 -15.47 -11.57
CA ARG A 212 5.79 -14.32 -12.28
C ARG A 212 5.14 -13.05 -11.79
N LEU A 213 5.96 -12.03 -11.55
CA LEU A 213 5.52 -10.65 -11.44
C LEU A 213 6.00 -9.93 -12.68
N ASP A 214 5.32 -10.25 -13.79
CA ASP A 214 5.58 -9.57 -15.04
C ASP A 214 5.39 -8.06 -14.83
N GLU A 215 6.13 -7.28 -15.63
CA GLU A 215 6.13 -5.81 -15.60
C GLU A 215 6.71 -5.13 -14.33
N ALA A 216 6.99 -5.86 -13.25
CA ALA A 216 7.57 -5.31 -12.02
C ALA A 216 9.10 -5.13 -12.13
N SER A 217 9.62 -4.05 -11.54
CA SER A 217 11.07 -3.87 -11.36
C SER A 217 11.59 -4.67 -10.16
N ASP A 218 12.90 -4.79 -10.03
CA ASP A 218 13.54 -5.57 -8.97
C ASP A 218 13.15 -5.05 -7.59
N GLU A 219 13.17 -3.72 -7.40
CA GLU A 219 12.73 -3.13 -6.14
C GLU A 219 11.21 -3.03 -6.00
N GLY A 220 10.49 -2.87 -7.11
CA GLY A 220 9.02 -2.79 -7.12
C GLY A 220 8.31 -4.11 -6.81
N CYS A 221 8.99 -5.26 -6.99
CA CYS A 221 8.37 -6.58 -6.83
C CYS A 221 8.28 -7.09 -5.38
N VAL A 222 8.96 -6.47 -4.42
CA VAL A 222 9.11 -6.98 -3.05
C VAL A 222 7.77 -7.09 -2.30
N ILE A 223 6.95 -6.03 -2.32
CA ILE A 223 5.64 -6.04 -1.64
C ILE A 223 4.63 -6.96 -2.32
N PRO A 224 4.48 -6.93 -3.67
CA PRO A 224 3.67 -7.93 -4.35
C PRO A 224 4.08 -9.36 -3.99
N ALA A 225 5.38 -9.69 -4.03
CA ALA A 225 5.87 -11.03 -3.69
C ALA A 225 5.52 -11.44 -2.25
N LEU A 226 5.63 -10.51 -1.28
CA LEU A 226 5.18 -10.74 0.09
C LEU A 226 3.69 -11.13 0.14
N ILE A 227 2.83 -10.38 -0.54
CA ILE A 227 1.38 -10.60 -0.49
C ILE A 227 0.99 -11.88 -1.20
N HIS A 228 1.57 -12.17 -2.36
CA HIS A 228 1.37 -13.46 -3.01
C HIS A 228 1.90 -14.64 -2.16
N GLY A 229 3.02 -14.45 -1.46
CA GLY A 229 3.56 -15.40 -0.48
C GLY A 229 2.59 -15.72 0.65
N VAL A 230 2.07 -14.68 1.29
CA VAL A 230 1.06 -14.79 2.34
C VAL A 230 -0.21 -15.46 1.83
N ARG A 231 -0.68 -15.13 0.63
CA ARG A 231 -1.84 -15.80 0.01
C ARG A 231 -1.58 -17.28 -0.26
N THR A 232 -0.42 -17.60 -0.85
CA THR A 232 -0.05 -18.98 -1.18
C THR A 232 -0.05 -19.87 0.06
N PHE A 233 0.43 -19.35 1.19
CA PHE A 233 0.56 -20.15 2.41
C PHE A 233 -0.65 -20.11 3.32
N TRP A 234 -1.40 -19.01 3.33
CA TRP A 234 -2.41 -18.74 4.35
C TRP A 234 -3.75 -18.28 3.81
N SER A 235 -4.07 -18.53 2.53
CA SER A 235 -5.42 -18.27 2.04
C SER A 235 -6.48 -19.04 2.85
N THR A 236 -7.62 -18.41 3.09
CA THR A 236 -8.75 -19.04 3.79
C THR A 236 -9.80 -19.63 2.83
N GLY A 237 -9.66 -19.35 1.53
CA GLY A 237 -10.69 -19.59 0.52
C GLY A 237 -11.86 -18.60 0.56
N HIS A 238 -11.84 -17.59 1.45
CA HIS A 238 -12.85 -16.55 1.49
C HIS A 238 -12.66 -15.55 0.36
N ALA A 239 -13.73 -15.24 -0.37
CA ALA A 239 -13.68 -14.26 -1.46
C ALA A 239 -13.95 -12.85 -0.93
N TYR A 240 -13.22 -11.86 -1.48
CA TYR A 240 -13.45 -10.44 -1.18
C TYR A 240 -14.93 -10.05 -1.29
N GLY A 241 -15.43 -9.33 -0.28
CA GLY A 241 -16.79 -8.78 -0.27
C GLY A 241 -17.94 -9.78 -0.16
N GLN A 242 -17.67 -11.09 0.03
CA GLN A 242 -18.69 -12.14 0.04
C GLN A 242 -19.79 -11.90 1.11
N GLU A 243 -19.40 -11.50 2.32
CA GLU A 243 -20.35 -11.26 3.44
C GLU A 243 -21.25 -10.04 3.20
N MET A 244 -20.76 -9.09 2.41
CA MET A 244 -21.41 -7.80 2.14
C MET A 244 -22.53 -7.91 1.11
N MET A 245 -22.60 -9.02 0.36
CA MET A 245 -23.56 -9.22 -0.72
C MET A 245 -25.02 -9.26 -0.25
N SER A 246 -25.28 -9.57 1.02
CA SER A 246 -26.63 -9.55 1.60
C SER A 246 -27.22 -8.13 1.70
N LEU A 247 -26.38 -7.09 1.77
CA LEU A 247 -26.78 -5.70 2.02
C LEU A 247 -27.37 -5.00 0.80
N LYS A 248 -27.29 -5.59 -0.40
CA LYS A 248 -27.86 -5.02 -1.64
C LYS A 248 -29.36 -5.27 -1.82
N GLY A 249 -29.97 -6.09 -0.96
CA GLY A 249 -31.38 -6.48 -1.07
C GLY A 249 -32.34 -5.31 -0.83
N PRO A 250 -33.42 -5.15 -1.62
CA PRO A 250 -34.34 -4.02 -1.48
C PRO A 250 -35.08 -4.00 -0.13
N LEU A 251 -35.40 -5.17 0.42
CA LEU A 251 -36.04 -5.27 1.73
C LEU A 251 -35.06 -4.87 2.85
N VAL A 252 -33.80 -5.30 2.74
CA VAL A 252 -32.74 -4.98 3.71
C VAL A 252 -32.49 -3.47 3.75
N SER A 253 -32.30 -2.85 2.57
CA SER A 253 -32.05 -1.41 2.49
C SER A 253 -33.23 -0.57 2.99
N ALA A 254 -34.47 -0.97 2.66
CA ALA A 254 -35.67 -0.30 3.15
C ALA A 254 -35.84 -0.45 4.68
N MET A 255 -35.55 -1.63 5.23
CA MET A 255 -35.60 -1.87 6.67
C MET A 255 -34.54 -1.03 7.41
N LEU A 256 -33.29 -1.07 6.97
CA LEU A 256 -32.19 -0.33 7.60
C LEU A 256 -32.42 1.18 7.53
N SER A 257 -32.89 1.69 6.38
CA SER A 257 -33.22 3.12 6.23
C SER A 257 -34.25 3.61 7.24
N ARG A 258 -35.29 2.81 7.51
CA ARG A 258 -36.32 3.15 8.50
C ARG A 258 -35.79 3.07 9.93
N ALA A 259 -34.77 2.25 10.19
CA ALA A 259 -34.15 2.10 11.50
C ALA A 259 -33.15 3.22 11.85
N VAL A 260 -32.76 4.09 10.89
CA VAL A 260 -31.75 5.15 11.11
C VAL A 260 -32.00 6.01 12.36
N PRO A 261 -33.22 6.51 12.64
CA PRO A 261 -33.46 7.32 13.85
C PRO A 261 -33.18 6.56 15.14
N PHE A 262 -33.54 5.27 15.18
CA PHE A 262 -33.29 4.39 16.32
C PHE A 262 -31.79 4.09 16.48
N ILE A 263 -31.07 3.82 15.39
CA ILE A 263 -29.62 3.59 15.41
C ILE A 263 -28.88 4.84 15.91
N ARG A 264 -29.27 6.04 15.45
CA ARG A 264 -28.72 7.31 15.94
C ARG A 264 -28.92 7.47 17.45
N PHE A 265 -30.14 7.18 17.92
CA PHE A 265 -30.47 7.26 19.35
C PHE A 265 -29.65 6.25 20.17
N ALA A 266 -29.59 4.99 19.74
CA ALA A 266 -28.82 3.95 20.42
C ALA A 266 -27.32 4.29 20.49
N LYS A 267 -26.74 4.83 19.42
CA LYS A 267 -25.34 5.29 19.42
C LYS A 267 -25.09 6.46 20.37
N LYS A 268 -26.03 7.41 20.46
CA LYS A 268 -25.94 8.53 21.41
C LYS A 268 -25.92 8.03 22.86
N LEU A 269 -26.67 6.95 23.15
CA LEU A 269 -26.70 6.32 24.47
C LEU A 269 -25.47 5.45 24.77
N SER A 270 -24.94 4.74 23.76
CA SER A 270 -23.82 3.82 23.96
C SER A 270 -22.46 4.51 24.13
N GLY A 271 -22.38 5.82 23.89
CA GLY A 271 -21.18 6.63 24.13
C GLY A 271 -19.92 6.00 23.55
N GLN A 272 -20.01 5.46 22.32
CA GLN A 272 -19.01 4.53 21.80
C GLN A 272 -17.62 5.18 21.66
N GLY A 273 -16.81 4.98 22.71
CA GLY A 273 -15.37 5.11 22.76
C GLY A 273 -14.68 3.76 22.52
N SER A 274 -13.39 3.87 22.19
CA SER A 274 -12.42 2.83 21.77
C SER A 274 -12.58 2.31 20.33
N GLN A 275 -12.45 3.22 19.36
CA GLN A 275 -11.84 2.83 18.09
C GLN A 275 -10.33 2.62 18.31
N LEU A 276 -9.76 1.64 17.61
CA LEU A 276 -8.31 1.45 17.57
C LEU A 276 -7.71 2.56 16.70
N VAL A 277 -7.53 3.73 17.30
CA VAL A 277 -6.96 4.89 16.64
C VAL A 277 -5.44 4.72 16.66
N GLY A 278 -4.82 4.60 15.48
CA GLY A 278 -3.37 4.75 15.35
C GLY A 278 -2.95 6.12 15.89
N ALA A 279 -1.70 6.28 16.32
CA ALA A 279 -1.26 7.57 16.85
C ALA A 279 -1.54 8.67 15.81
N PRO A 280 -2.16 9.80 16.18
CA PRO A 280 -2.56 10.82 15.22
C PRO A 280 -1.33 11.31 14.46
N ASN A 281 -1.44 11.42 13.14
CA ASN A 281 -0.53 12.27 12.39
C ASN A 281 -0.81 13.71 12.82
N ARG A 282 0.25 14.44 13.12
CA ARG A 282 0.17 15.85 13.55
C ARG A 282 -0.24 16.78 12.40
N HIS A 283 -0.16 16.31 11.15
CA HIS A 283 -0.40 17.09 9.96
C HIS A 283 -1.86 16.95 9.51
N VAL A 284 -2.72 17.80 10.07
CA VAL A 284 -4.13 17.92 9.72
C VAL A 284 -4.36 19.22 8.96
N PHE A 285 -4.97 19.13 7.79
CA PHE A 285 -5.37 20.27 6.97
C PHE A 285 -6.89 20.45 7.06
N ARG A 286 -7.36 21.63 7.45
CA ARG A 286 -8.79 21.99 7.40
C ARG A 286 -9.11 22.54 6.02
N SER A 287 -9.99 21.85 5.29
CA SER A 287 -10.56 22.37 4.05
C SER A 287 -11.78 23.23 4.36
N GLU A 288 -11.84 24.43 3.82
CA GLU A 288 -13.01 25.30 3.92
C GLU A 288 -14.09 24.86 2.94
N ILE A 289 -13.69 24.49 1.71
CA ILE A 289 -14.60 23.98 0.66
C ILE A 289 -15.34 22.70 1.10
N MET A 290 -14.65 21.74 1.71
CA MET A 290 -15.23 20.46 2.13
C MET A 290 -15.86 20.50 3.52
N ASP A 291 -15.71 21.63 4.21
CA ASP A 291 -16.07 21.84 5.60
C ASP A 291 -15.53 20.76 6.58
N ARG A 292 -14.30 20.26 6.37
CA ARG A 292 -13.74 19.15 7.19
C ARG A 292 -12.22 19.05 7.16
N ASN A 293 -11.69 18.26 8.09
CA ASN A 293 -10.27 17.98 8.23
C ASN A 293 -9.82 16.82 7.34
N PHE A 294 -8.59 16.90 6.84
CA PHE A 294 -7.87 15.85 6.12
C PHE A 294 -6.54 15.60 6.79
N GLU A 295 -6.11 14.34 6.83
CA GLU A 295 -4.77 13.97 7.27
C GLU A 295 -3.85 13.96 6.06
N ILE A 296 -2.78 14.76 6.12
CA ILE A 296 -1.85 14.93 5.02
C ILE A 296 -0.53 14.26 5.39
N PHE A 297 -0.03 13.43 4.48
CA PHE A 297 1.25 12.74 4.61
C PHE A 297 2.19 13.25 3.54
N VAL A 298 3.46 13.47 3.90
CA VAL A 298 4.47 13.90 2.94
C VAL A 298 5.77 13.16 3.21
N SER A 299 6.33 12.58 2.17
CA SER A 299 7.71 12.08 2.16
C SER A 299 8.48 12.76 1.04
N LEU A 300 9.65 13.28 1.40
CA LEU A 300 10.63 13.75 0.44
C LEU A 300 11.44 12.57 -0.11
N PRO A 301 12.09 12.74 -1.28
CA PRO A 301 13.07 11.79 -1.78
C PRO A 301 14.16 11.48 -0.74
N SER A 302 14.65 10.24 -0.75
CA SER A 302 15.71 9.78 0.17
C SER A 302 17.02 10.54 0.02
N ARG A 303 17.28 11.09 -1.18
CA ARG A 303 18.46 11.89 -1.48
C ARG A 303 18.23 13.34 -1.03
N PRO A 304 19.24 14.01 -0.46
CA PRO A 304 19.12 15.40 -0.05
C PRO A 304 18.60 16.30 -1.17
N LEU A 305 17.64 17.16 -0.84
CA LEU A 305 17.11 18.12 -1.79
C LEU A 305 18.21 19.06 -2.28
N SER A 306 18.31 19.23 -3.59
CA SER A 306 19.26 20.18 -4.20
C SER A 306 18.68 21.58 -4.17
N LYS A 307 19.46 22.57 -3.72
CA LYS A 307 19.01 23.97 -3.63
C LYS A 307 18.51 24.46 -5.00
N GLY A 308 17.28 24.99 -5.03
CA GLY A 308 16.67 25.56 -6.24
C GLY A 308 16.14 24.53 -7.25
N LYS A 309 16.27 23.23 -6.97
CA LYS A 309 15.66 22.17 -7.78
C LYS A 309 14.22 21.92 -7.30
N THR A 310 13.30 21.77 -8.25
CA THR A 310 11.95 21.27 -8.01
C THR A 310 11.84 19.80 -8.39
N TYR A 311 10.88 19.09 -7.79
CA TYR A 311 10.72 17.65 -7.92
C TYR A 311 9.29 17.31 -8.36
N PRO A 312 9.11 16.24 -9.15
CA PRO A 312 7.78 15.72 -9.41
C PRO A 312 7.08 15.33 -8.11
N ALA A 313 5.75 15.42 -8.09
CA ALA A 313 4.96 15.06 -6.92
C ALA A 313 3.82 14.09 -7.28
N VAL A 314 3.74 12.99 -6.54
CA VAL A 314 2.66 12.00 -6.66
C VAL A 314 1.74 12.05 -5.45
N PHE A 315 0.46 12.28 -5.73
CA PHE A 315 -0.60 12.32 -4.74
C PHE A 315 -1.29 10.97 -4.69
N ALA A 316 -1.42 10.40 -3.49
CA ALA A 316 -2.06 9.12 -3.23
C ALA A 316 -3.29 9.30 -2.34
N LEU A 317 -4.43 8.84 -2.82
CA LEU A 317 -5.67 8.82 -2.05
C LEU A 317 -5.77 7.57 -1.16
N ASP A 318 -6.73 7.59 -0.22
CA ASP A 318 -6.92 6.52 0.77
C ASP A 318 -5.65 6.24 1.61
N ALA A 319 -4.87 7.29 1.90
CA ALA A 319 -3.56 7.19 2.57
C ALA A 319 -3.60 6.57 3.97
N ASN A 320 -4.78 6.49 4.61
CA ASN A 320 -4.98 5.75 5.85
C ASN A 320 -4.52 4.29 5.77
N THR A 321 -4.64 3.68 4.59
CA THR A 321 -4.39 2.25 4.35
C THR A 321 -3.29 1.97 3.33
N THR A 322 -2.78 3.00 2.66
CA THR A 322 -1.83 2.85 1.53
C THR A 322 -0.55 3.66 1.70
N TRP A 323 -0.45 4.54 2.71
CA TRP A 323 0.63 5.52 2.79
C TRP A 323 2.00 4.87 2.91
N SER A 324 2.15 3.87 3.78
CA SER A 324 3.44 3.21 3.97
C SER A 324 3.84 2.48 2.69
N CYS A 325 2.89 1.81 2.03
CA CYS A 325 3.11 1.18 0.72
C CYS A 325 3.59 2.18 -0.34
N VAL A 326 2.96 3.35 -0.46
CA VAL A 326 3.33 4.40 -1.42
C VAL A 326 4.72 4.96 -1.11
N MET A 327 4.94 5.38 0.13
CA MET A 327 6.19 5.98 0.57
C MET A 327 7.35 5.01 0.40
N GLU A 328 7.26 3.82 0.99
CA GLU A 328 8.38 2.87 1.02
C GLU A 328 8.69 2.31 -0.37
N THR A 329 7.68 2.07 -1.22
CA THR A 329 7.93 1.63 -2.60
C THR A 329 8.66 2.71 -3.40
N ALA A 330 8.23 3.98 -3.31
CA ALA A 330 8.89 5.09 -4.00
C ALA A 330 10.31 5.36 -3.46
N THR A 331 10.50 5.33 -2.14
CA THR A 331 11.81 5.43 -1.47
C THR A 331 12.74 4.32 -1.94
N ARG A 332 12.25 3.08 -2.00
CA ARG A 332 13.04 1.91 -2.40
C ARG A 332 13.48 2.01 -3.85
N MET A 333 12.55 2.22 -4.78
CA MET A 333 12.83 2.34 -6.21
C MET A 333 13.71 3.57 -6.55
N SER A 334 13.55 4.69 -5.84
CA SER A 334 14.40 5.87 -6.07
C SER A 334 15.81 5.71 -5.50
N SER A 335 15.96 5.02 -4.35
CA SER A 335 17.26 4.77 -3.73
C SER A 335 18.20 3.96 -4.62
N THR A 336 17.66 3.02 -5.42
CA THR A 336 18.40 2.21 -6.39
C THR A 336 18.46 2.83 -7.78
N ASN A 337 17.94 4.06 -7.95
CA ASN A 337 17.91 4.78 -9.22
C ASN A 337 17.06 4.10 -10.32
N GLU A 338 16.13 3.19 -9.96
CA GLU A 338 15.15 2.66 -10.91
C GLU A 338 14.19 3.76 -11.38
N ILE A 339 13.79 4.64 -10.45
CA ILE A 339 12.98 5.83 -10.73
C ILE A 339 13.70 7.10 -10.31
N ALA A 340 13.27 8.23 -10.88
CA ALA A 340 13.68 9.55 -10.45
C ALA A 340 13.21 9.86 -9.01
N ASP A 341 13.91 10.78 -8.35
CA ASP A 341 13.50 11.33 -7.06
C ASP A 341 12.11 11.97 -7.16
N VAL A 342 11.17 11.55 -6.31
CA VAL A 342 9.77 11.99 -6.31
C VAL A 342 9.30 12.34 -4.90
N ILE A 343 8.54 13.43 -4.76
CA ILE A 343 7.83 13.75 -3.52
C ILE A 343 6.53 12.95 -3.50
N THR A 344 6.29 12.18 -2.45
CA THR A 344 5.01 11.47 -2.26
C THR A 344 4.13 12.24 -1.28
N ILE A 345 2.84 12.36 -1.61
CA ILE A 345 1.86 13.09 -0.81
C ILE A 345 0.63 12.20 -0.61
N GLY A 346 0.35 11.81 0.62
CA GLY A 346 -0.83 11.02 0.97
C GLY A 346 -1.97 11.91 1.45
N ILE A 347 -3.19 11.63 1.00
CA ILE A 347 -4.41 12.29 1.48
C ILE A 347 -5.29 11.23 2.14
N GLY A 348 -5.59 11.46 3.41
CA GLY A 348 -6.42 10.58 4.22
C GLY A 348 -7.44 11.33 5.06
N VAL A 349 -8.22 10.54 5.78
CA VAL A 349 -9.16 10.98 6.81
C VAL A 349 -8.41 11.03 8.16
N PRO A 350 -8.63 12.04 9.01
CA PRO A 350 -8.04 12.09 10.34
C PRO A 350 -8.31 10.79 11.11
N ARG A 351 -7.24 10.09 11.51
CA ARG A 351 -7.34 8.80 12.23
C ARG A 351 -8.11 8.92 13.54
N ALA A 352 -8.16 10.11 14.14
CA ALA A 352 -8.99 10.42 15.30
C ALA A 352 -10.51 10.26 15.04
N GLU A 353 -10.95 10.33 13.78
CA GLU A 353 -12.34 10.04 13.38
C GLU A 353 -12.61 8.52 13.22
N GLY A 354 -11.53 7.74 13.11
CA GLY A 354 -11.44 6.28 13.03
C GLY A 354 -12.04 5.60 11.79
N ASP A 355 -11.87 4.27 11.73
CA ASP A 355 -12.02 3.46 10.52
C ASP A 355 -13.41 3.53 9.88
N ILE A 356 -14.46 3.67 10.70
CA ILE A 356 -15.84 3.84 10.20
C ILE A 356 -15.96 5.14 9.42
N SER A 357 -15.40 6.24 9.96
CA SER A 357 -15.44 7.54 9.29
C SER A 357 -14.61 7.52 8.03
N PHE A 358 -13.43 6.88 8.04
CA PHE A 358 -12.64 6.64 6.84
C PHE A 358 -13.45 5.89 5.77
N GLY A 359 -14.08 4.77 6.14
CA GLY A 359 -14.88 3.95 5.23
C GLY A 359 -16.12 4.65 4.64
N LEU A 360 -16.74 5.58 5.38
CA LEU A 360 -17.88 6.36 4.88
C LEU A 360 -17.42 7.56 4.04
N ARG A 361 -16.47 8.35 4.55
CA ARG A 361 -15.98 9.56 3.90
C ARG A 361 -15.40 9.27 2.52
N ARG A 362 -14.70 8.16 2.32
CA ARG A 362 -14.21 7.79 0.98
C ARG A 362 -15.34 7.68 -0.06
N PHE A 363 -16.52 7.18 0.32
CA PHE A 363 -17.66 7.11 -0.59
C PHE A 363 -18.40 8.45 -0.71
N GLU A 364 -18.39 9.27 0.34
CA GLU A 364 -18.91 10.64 0.29
C GLU A 364 -18.10 11.49 -0.71
N GLU A 365 -16.77 11.50 -0.54
CA GLU A 365 -15.81 12.45 -1.12
C GLU A 365 -15.28 12.05 -2.50
N LEU A 366 -15.13 10.74 -2.75
CA LEU A 366 -14.49 10.23 -3.97
C LEU A 366 -15.50 9.82 -5.05
N SER A 367 -16.80 9.90 -4.74
CA SER A 367 -17.86 9.55 -5.69
C SER A 367 -18.23 10.75 -6.57
N PRO A 368 -18.33 10.59 -7.90
CA PRO A 368 -18.89 11.61 -8.78
C PRO A 368 -20.31 12.03 -8.39
N PRO A 369 -20.79 13.22 -8.81
CA PRO A 369 -22.16 13.65 -8.58
C PRO A 369 -23.20 12.61 -9.04
N VAL A 370 -24.26 12.43 -8.25
CA VAL A 370 -25.30 11.43 -8.49
C VAL A 370 -26.69 12.03 -8.52
N THR A 371 -27.59 11.35 -9.22
CA THR A 371 -29.04 11.56 -9.12
C THR A 371 -29.67 10.45 -8.30
N GLU A 372 -30.95 10.60 -7.91
CA GLU A 372 -31.68 9.59 -7.14
C GLU A 372 -31.69 8.21 -7.82
N ALA A 373 -31.58 8.15 -9.16
CA ALA A 373 -31.51 6.91 -9.91
C ALA A 373 -30.33 6.01 -9.49
N ALA A 374 -29.22 6.60 -9.05
CA ALA A 374 -28.03 5.86 -8.59
C ALA A 374 -28.33 4.97 -7.38
N PHE A 375 -29.35 5.31 -6.58
CA PHE A 375 -29.73 4.58 -5.37
C PHE A 375 -30.77 3.47 -5.63
N ALA A 376 -31.32 3.39 -6.85
CA ALA A 376 -32.31 2.39 -7.23
C ALA A 376 -31.68 1.03 -7.60
N ASN A 377 -30.43 1.03 -8.08
CA ASN A 377 -29.71 -0.17 -8.50
C ASN A 377 -29.13 -0.95 -7.27
N PRO A 378 -28.68 -2.21 -7.45
CA PRO A 378 -28.17 -3.01 -6.34
C PRO A 378 -26.98 -2.40 -5.59
N LEU A 379 -26.05 -1.71 -6.27
CA LEU A 379 -24.91 -1.05 -5.62
C LEU A 379 -25.35 0.17 -4.81
N GLY A 380 -26.27 0.96 -5.35
CA GLY A 380 -26.92 2.06 -4.64
C GLY A 380 -27.63 1.60 -3.37
N ARG A 381 -28.37 0.48 -3.43
CA ARG A 381 -29.00 -0.15 -2.27
C ARG A 381 -27.99 -0.63 -1.24
N PHE A 382 -26.85 -1.16 -1.70
CA PHE A 382 -25.75 -1.51 -0.83
C PHE A 382 -25.25 -0.28 -0.04
N PHE A 383 -25.03 0.85 -0.71
CA PHE A 383 -24.62 2.09 -0.02
C PHE A 383 -25.69 2.61 0.95
N ILE A 384 -26.97 2.55 0.59
CA ILE A 384 -28.07 2.84 1.53
C ILE A 384 -27.91 2.03 2.81
N SER A 385 -27.74 0.70 2.68
CA SER A 385 -27.62 -0.20 3.82
C SER A 385 -26.39 0.12 4.69
N ILE A 386 -25.22 0.33 4.08
CA ILE A 386 -23.99 0.65 4.80
C ILE A 386 -24.12 1.95 5.58
N PHE A 387 -24.55 3.04 4.93
CA PHE A 387 -24.71 4.34 5.61
C PHE A 387 -25.75 4.25 6.73
N ALA A 388 -26.86 3.55 6.50
CA ALA A 388 -27.93 3.39 7.48
C ALA A 388 -27.46 2.65 8.75
N MET A 389 -26.63 1.60 8.63
CA MET A 389 -26.04 0.91 9.78
C MET A 389 -25.21 1.84 10.67
N PHE A 390 -24.66 2.90 10.10
CA PHE A 390 -23.91 3.90 10.86
C PHE A 390 -24.74 5.11 11.28
N GLY A 391 -26.05 5.10 11.02
CA GLY A 391 -26.96 6.19 11.36
C GLY A 391 -26.82 7.38 10.40
N ARG A 392 -26.36 7.16 9.17
CA ARG A 392 -26.26 8.18 8.13
C ARG A 392 -27.25 7.88 7.01
N ASN A 393 -27.65 8.92 6.29
CA ASN A 393 -28.38 8.78 5.04
C ASN A 393 -27.41 9.08 3.90
N VAL A 394 -27.24 8.13 2.99
CA VAL A 394 -26.30 8.26 1.87
C VAL A 394 -26.63 9.47 0.98
N ARG A 395 -27.91 9.82 0.83
CA ARG A 395 -28.36 10.91 -0.05
C ARG A 395 -27.89 12.29 0.37
N ASP A 396 -27.55 12.46 1.64
CA ASP A 396 -27.17 13.77 2.19
C ASP A 396 -25.67 14.07 1.97
N HIS A 397 -24.87 13.06 1.63
CA HIS A 397 -23.40 13.15 1.71
C HIS A 397 -22.64 12.49 0.56
N PHE A 398 -23.32 11.82 -0.37
CA PHE A 398 -22.68 11.11 -1.48
C PHE A 398 -22.52 12.00 -2.70
N GLY A 399 -21.39 11.88 -3.40
CA GLY A 399 -21.18 12.55 -4.69
C GLY A 399 -20.35 13.83 -4.64
N LEU A 400 -19.49 14.00 -3.61
CA LEU A 400 -18.74 15.24 -3.34
C LEU A 400 -17.41 15.35 -4.10
N ALA A 401 -17.23 14.61 -5.20
CA ALA A 401 -15.98 14.67 -5.98
C ALA A 401 -15.71 16.07 -6.55
N SER A 402 -16.74 16.88 -6.81
CA SER A 402 -16.56 18.25 -7.32
C SER A 402 -15.93 19.17 -6.27
N GLU A 403 -16.42 19.09 -5.04
CA GLU A 403 -15.87 19.80 -3.91
C GLU A 403 -14.47 19.29 -3.58
N PHE A 404 -14.24 17.98 -3.67
CA PHE A 404 -12.91 17.40 -3.45
C PHE A 404 -11.89 17.87 -4.51
N HIS A 405 -12.29 17.94 -5.79
CA HIS A 405 -11.47 18.55 -6.86
C HIS A 405 -11.10 19.99 -6.56
N GLN A 406 -12.06 20.78 -6.06
CA GLN A 406 -11.80 22.17 -5.68
C GLN A 406 -10.89 22.28 -4.45
N PHE A 407 -11.04 21.40 -3.46
CA PHE A 407 -10.12 21.29 -2.33
C PHE A 407 -8.68 21.02 -2.80
N LEU A 408 -8.48 20.03 -3.67
CA LEU A 408 -7.15 19.70 -4.19
C LEU A 408 -6.51 20.90 -4.89
N SER A 409 -7.25 21.53 -5.80
CA SER A 409 -6.72 22.56 -6.70
C SER A 409 -6.63 23.96 -6.08
N LYS A 410 -7.59 24.35 -5.24
CA LYS A 410 -7.70 25.71 -4.70
C LYS A 410 -7.14 25.86 -3.29
N GLU A 411 -7.02 24.77 -2.54
CA GLU A 411 -6.59 24.82 -1.13
C GLU A 411 -5.29 24.03 -0.92
N LEU A 412 -5.30 22.71 -1.14
CA LEU A 412 -4.21 21.83 -0.73
C LEU A 412 -2.95 22.04 -1.56
N LEU A 413 -3.03 21.93 -2.90
CA LEU A 413 -1.85 22.05 -3.76
C LEU A 413 -1.17 23.42 -3.64
N PRO A 414 -1.90 24.57 -3.65
CA PRO A 414 -1.27 25.87 -3.41
C PRO A 414 -0.53 25.96 -2.07
N LYS A 415 -1.08 25.35 -1.01
CA LYS A 415 -0.42 25.33 0.31
C LYS A 415 0.84 24.49 0.29
N LEU A 416 0.80 23.29 -0.29
CA LEU A 416 1.95 22.40 -0.39
C LEU A 416 3.07 23.01 -1.25
N ALA A 417 2.73 23.67 -2.36
CA ALA A 417 3.70 24.31 -3.25
C ALA A 417 4.42 25.52 -2.63
N GLN A 418 3.88 26.09 -1.56
CA GLN A 418 4.55 27.15 -0.79
C GLN A 418 5.62 26.58 0.16
N GLU A 419 5.48 25.33 0.59
CA GLU A 419 6.32 24.72 1.62
C GLU A 419 7.28 23.66 1.07
N LEU A 420 6.98 23.11 -0.11
CA LEU A 420 7.70 22.00 -0.71
C LEU A 420 8.20 22.39 -2.11
N PRO A 421 9.37 21.89 -2.54
CA PRO A 421 9.92 22.19 -3.87
C PRO A 421 9.23 21.36 -4.96
N ILE A 422 7.92 21.56 -5.13
CA ILE A 422 7.09 20.82 -6.09
C ILE A 422 7.22 21.43 -7.48
N ASP A 423 7.49 20.60 -8.48
CA ASP A 423 7.34 20.97 -9.89
C ASP A 423 5.86 20.88 -10.28
N LEU A 424 5.19 22.02 -10.35
CA LEU A 424 3.77 22.11 -10.72
C LEU A 424 3.47 21.65 -12.16
N SER A 425 4.48 21.42 -13.00
CA SER A 425 4.31 20.82 -14.32
C SER A 425 4.35 19.29 -14.30
N GLN A 426 4.70 18.69 -13.16
CA GLN A 426 4.95 17.26 -12.98
C GLN A 426 4.13 16.73 -11.79
N LEU A 427 2.81 16.84 -11.91
CA LEU A 427 1.85 16.40 -10.89
C LEU A 427 1.14 15.12 -11.33
N TYR A 428 1.07 14.16 -10.41
CA TYR A 428 0.52 12.82 -10.63
C TYR A 428 -0.49 12.49 -9.53
N LEU A 429 -1.56 11.77 -9.85
CA LEU A 429 -2.57 11.35 -8.87
C LEU A 429 -2.91 9.87 -9.03
N LEU A 430 -2.95 9.13 -7.93
CA LEU A 430 -3.31 7.70 -7.92
C LEU A 430 -4.32 7.35 -6.83
N GLY A 431 -5.09 6.30 -7.09
CA GLY A 431 -6.13 5.84 -6.20
C GLY A 431 -6.66 4.45 -6.56
N HIS A 432 -7.17 3.75 -5.56
CA HIS A 432 -7.68 2.39 -5.67
C HIS A 432 -9.18 2.29 -5.38
N SER A 433 -9.92 1.44 -6.10
CA SER A 433 -11.34 1.17 -5.81
C SER A 433 -12.19 2.45 -5.96
N ALA A 434 -12.86 2.91 -4.89
CA ALA A 434 -13.58 4.19 -4.89
C ALA A 434 -12.66 5.39 -5.21
N ALA A 435 -11.42 5.37 -4.74
CA ALA A 435 -10.45 6.38 -5.12
C ALA A 435 -10.07 6.27 -6.61
N GLY A 436 -10.08 5.07 -7.20
CA GLY A 436 -9.94 4.86 -8.65
C GLY A 436 -11.10 5.46 -9.45
N THR A 437 -12.33 5.42 -8.90
CA THR A 437 -13.48 6.14 -9.48
C THR A 437 -13.23 7.65 -9.48
N TYR A 438 -12.71 8.20 -8.38
CA TYR A 438 -12.33 9.61 -8.32
C TYR A 438 -11.22 9.95 -9.32
N ILE A 439 -10.23 9.08 -9.52
CA ILE A 439 -9.20 9.30 -10.56
C ILE A 439 -9.87 9.52 -11.92
N GLY A 440 -10.89 8.71 -12.26
CA GLY A 440 -11.66 8.91 -13.48
C GLY A 440 -12.40 10.25 -13.52
N TYR A 441 -12.90 10.75 -12.39
CA TYR A 441 -13.51 12.06 -12.28
C TYR A 441 -12.51 13.21 -12.44
N GLU A 442 -11.39 13.16 -11.72
CA GLU A 442 -10.33 14.18 -11.77
C GLU A 442 -9.72 14.27 -13.17
N ALA A 443 -9.42 13.12 -13.78
CA ALA A 443 -8.87 13.05 -15.13
C ALA A 443 -9.83 13.65 -16.17
N ALA A 444 -11.13 13.67 -15.90
CA ALA A 444 -12.13 14.29 -16.75
C ALA A 444 -12.09 15.83 -16.71
N GLN A 445 -11.70 16.44 -15.59
CA GLN A 445 -11.82 17.89 -15.38
C GLN A 445 -10.90 18.69 -16.32
N ALA A 446 -11.44 19.72 -16.98
CA ALA A 446 -10.66 20.64 -17.80
C ALA A 446 -9.62 21.45 -17.00
N THR A 447 -9.91 21.65 -15.71
CA THR A 447 -9.11 22.43 -14.75
C THR A 447 -8.13 21.56 -13.95
N THR A 448 -8.02 20.27 -14.25
CA THR A 448 -7.07 19.41 -13.55
C THR A 448 -5.64 19.90 -13.73
N GLN A 449 -4.88 19.88 -12.64
CA GLN A 449 -3.45 20.24 -12.62
C GLN A 449 -2.55 19.01 -12.78
N PHE A 450 -3.12 17.82 -12.66
CA PHE A 450 -2.43 16.56 -12.81
C PHE A 450 -2.29 16.20 -14.28
N LYS A 451 -1.08 15.80 -14.69
CA LYS A 451 -0.81 15.37 -16.06
C LYS A 451 -0.96 13.86 -16.26
N ALA A 452 -0.92 13.09 -15.17
CA ALA A 452 -0.97 11.64 -15.25
C ALA A 452 -1.65 11.00 -14.04
N PHE A 453 -2.26 9.84 -14.28
CA PHE A 453 -3.26 9.24 -13.40
C PHE A 453 -3.07 7.72 -13.27
N GLY A 454 -3.12 7.22 -12.04
CA GLY A 454 -3.16 5.78 -11.73
C GLY A 454 -4.52 5.38 -11.19
N ALA A 455 -5.40 4.84 -12.05
CA ALA A 455 -6.72 4.37 -11.68
C ALA A 455 -6.68 2.85 -11.43
N PHE A 456 -6.46 2.46 -10.18
CA PHE A 456 -6.32 1.05 -9.82
C PHE A 456 -7.66 0.47 -9.40
N SER A 457 -8.07 -0.62 -10.04
CA SER A 457 -9.36 -1.30 -9.85
C SER A 457 -10.51 -0.32 -9.61
N PRO A 458 -10.79 0.62 -10.54
CA PRO A 458 -11.77 1.66 -10.31
C PRO A 458 -13.18 1.07 -10.20
N GLY A 459 -13.96 1.58 -9.23
CA GLY A 459 -15.38 1.26 -9.08
C GLY A 459 -16.21 1.89 -10.19
N VAL A 460 -16.20 1.33 -11.40
CA VAL A 460 -16.84 1.94 -12.58
C VAL A 460 -18.34 2.14 -12.39
N ALA A 461 -19.02 1.25 -11.66
CA ALA A 461 -20.46 1.36 -11.42
C ALA A 461 -20.86 2.35 -10.32
N ILE A 462 -19.87 2.88 -9.57
CA ILE A 462 -20.12 3.96 -8.61
C ILE A 462 -20.67 5.18 -9.34
N SER A 463 -21.62 5.85 -8.69
CA SER A 463 -22.31 7.01 -9.25
C SER A 463 -23.06 6.74 -10.56
N ASP A 464 -23.71 5.57 -10.63
CA ASP A 464 -24.54 5.17 -11.77
C ASP A 464 -23.74 5.13 -13.07
N ASN A 465 -22.62 4.40 -13.06
CA ASN A 465 -21.70 4.26 -14.20
C ASN A 465 -21.20 5.60 -14.75
N TRP A 466 -20.98 6.61 -13.88
CA TRP A 466 -20.63 7.98 -14.30
C TRP A 466 -19.47 8.01 -15.30
N MET A 467 -18.44 7.19 -15.07
CA MET A 467 -17.25 7.07 -15.93
C MET A 467 -17.57 6.62 -17.37
N LEU A 468 -18.64 5.84 -17.56
CA LEU A 468 -19.05 5.32 -18.86
C LEU A 468 -20.03 6.24 -19.59
N LYS A 469 -20.72 7.16 -18.90
CA LYS A 469 -21.68 8.08 -19.53
C LYS A 469 -21.05 8.97 -20.60
N SER A 470 -21.76 9.26 -21.69
CA SER A 470 -21.25 10.06 -22.81
C SER A 470 -20.89 11.49 -22.40
N ASP A 471 -21.60 12.03 -21.42
CA ASP A 471 -21.36 13.32 -20.75
C ASP A 471 -20.46 13.19 -19.52
N GLY A 472 -19.90 11.99 -19.25
CA GLY A 472 -19.10 11.58 -18.10
C GLY A 472 -17.76 12.30 -17.95
N GLY A 473 -17.73 13.56 -18.36
CA GLY A 473 -16.84 14.57 -17.86
C GLY A 473 -15.55 14.72 -18.63
N LEU A 474 -15.19 13.84 -19.57
CA LEU A 474 -13.95 13.98 -20.35
C LEU A 474 -13.99 15.27 -21.16
N ALA A 475 -13.50 16.34 -20.55
CA ALA A 475 -13.29 17.58 -21.24
C ALA A 475 -12.14 17.35 -22.22
N LYS A 476 -12.35 17.72 -23.48
CA LYS A 476 -11.26 17.84 -24.45
C LYS A 476 -10.28 18.87 -23.91
N THR A 477 -9.14 18.39 -23.42
CA THR A 477 -8.06 19.25 -22.97
C THR A 477 -7.08 19.46 -24.11
N GLY A 478 -6.50 20.66 -24.20
CA GLY A 478 -5.40 20.93 -25.13
C GLY A 478 -4.08 20.22 -24.78
N LYS A 479 -4.07 19.37 -23.73
CA LYS A 479 -2.91 18.61 -23.26
C LYS A 479 -3.28 17.13 -23.13
N VAL A 480 -2.36 16.26 -23.52
CA VAL A 480 -2.48 14.81 -23.36
C VAL A 480 -2.28 14.44 -21.89
N ARG A 481 -3.14 13.58 -21.36
CA ARG A 481 -3.05 13.00 -20.02
C ARG A 481 -2.66 11.53 -20.10
N ASP A 482 -1.65 11.11 -19.35
CA ASP A 482 -1.28 9.69 -19.25
C ASP A 482 -2.15 8.99 -18.19
N ILE A 483 -2.81 7.89 -18.54
CA ILE A 483 -3.73 7.19 -17.65
C ILE A 483 -3.37 5.70 -17.65
N LEU A 484 -2.94 5.20 -16.50
CA LEU A 484 -2.77 3.77 -16.25
C LEU A 484 -4.01 3.25 -15.54
N VAL A 485 -4.74 2.33 -16.19
CA VAL A 485 -5.87 1.61 -15.61
C VAL A 485 -5.43 0.18 -15.32
N THR A 486 -5.57 -0.27 -14.08
CA THR A 486 -5.25 -1.66 -13.72
C THR A 486 -6.44 -2.35 -13.06
N ILE A 487 -6.55 -3.67 -13.20
CA ILE A 487 -7.43 -4.52 -12.39
C ILE A 487 -6.69 -5.81 -12.03
N GLY A 488 -7.09 -6.48 -10.95
CA GLY A 488 -6.70 -7.87 -10.70
C GLY A 488 -7.56 -8.86 -11.47
N ALA A 489 -6.97 -9.95 -11.97
CA ALA A 489 -7.67 -10.93 -12.78
C ALA A 489 -8.83 -11.61 -12.03
N GLU A 490 -8.70 -11.86 -10.72
CA GLU A 490 -9.74 -12.47 -9.90
C GLU A 490 -10.94 -11.52 -9.67
N GLU A 491 -10.77 -10.23 -9.94
CA GLU A 491 -11.85 -9.24 -9.84
C GLU A 491 -12.91 -9.38 -10.93
N LYS A 492 -12.57 -10.04 -12.04
CA LYS A 492 -13.48 -10.28 -13.17
C LYS A 492 -14.70 -11.11 -12.79
N THR A 493 -14.51 -12.05 -11.86
CA THR A 493 -15.54 -13.05 -11.49
C THR A 493 -16.01 -12.91 -10.04
N ASN A 494 -15.30 -12.15 -9.20
CA ASN A 494 -15.71 -11.87 -7.84
C ASN A 494 -17.05 -11.11 -7.80
N ALA A 495 -18.03 -11.62 -7.04
CA ALA A 495 -19.39 -11.11 -7.06
C ALA A 495 -19.54 -9.65 -6.58
N PHE A 496 -18.73 -9.21 -5.61
CA PHE A 496 -18.75 -7.83 -5.14
C PHE A 496 -18.05 -6.90 -6.14
N ASN A 497 -16.94 -7.33 -6.74
CA ASN A 497 -16.25 -6.56 -7.77
C ASN A 497 -17.09 -6.40 -9.04
N THR A 498 -17.83 -7.44 -9.45
CA THR A 498 -18.83 -7.32 -10.53
C THR A 498 -19.94 -6.32 -10.16
N LEU A 499 -20.41 -6.33 -8.90
CA LEU A 499 -21.40 -5.35 -8.43
C LEU A 499 -20.86 -3.91 -8.45
N ALA A 500 -19.59 -3.72 -8.11
CA ALA A 500 -18.90 -2.43 -8.14
C ALA A 500 -18.48 -1.98 -9.55
N GLY A 501 -18.66 -2.83 -10.56
CA GLY A 501 -18.32 -2.53 -11.96
C GLY A 501 -16.83 -2.64 -12.29
N ILE A 502 -15.99 -3.23 -11.43
CA ILE A 502 -14.54 -3.35 -11.71
C ILE A 502 -14.24 -3.98 -13.08
N PRO A 503 -14.93 -5.05 -13.52
CA PRO A 503 -14.66 -5.66 -14.83
C PRO A 503 -14.90 -4.72 -16.02
N GLN A 504 -15.67 -3.64 -15.84
CA GLN A 504 -15.95 -2.63 -16.86
C GLN A 504 -14.77 -1.64 -17.05
N SER A 505 -13.69 -1.79 -16.29
CA SER A 505 -12.48 -0.95 -16.43
C SER A 505 -11.86 -1.04 -17.83
N GLU A 506 -11.97 -2.18 -18.50
CA GLU A 506 -11.51 -2.36 -19.89
C GLU A 506 -12.33 -1.54 -20.88
N GLU A 507 -13.65 -1.50 -20.70
CA GLU A 507 -14.57 -0.66 -21.50
C GLU A 507 -14.26 0.82 -21.27
N TYR A 508 -14.06 1.21 -20.01
CA TYR A 508 -13.65 2.56 -19.65
C TYR A 508 -12.33 2.96 -20.30
N ALA A 509 -11.30 2.11 -20.22
CA ALA A 509 -10.01 2.37 -20.85
C ALA A 509 -10.13 2.46 -22.38
N SER A 510 -10.95 1.61 -23.00
CA SER A 510 -11.21 1.64 -24.44
C SER A 510 -11.89 2.94 -24.87
N LYS A 511 -12.84 3.43 -24.07
CA LYS A 511 -13.45 4.74 -24.27
C LYS A 511 -12.42 5.87 -24.18
N LEU A 512 -11.55 5.86 -23.17
CA LEU A 512 -10.49 6.87 -23.02
C LEU A 512 -9.52 6.87 -24.22
N LYS A 513 -9.16 5.71 -24.76
CA LYS A 513 -8.29 5.57 -25.94
C LYS A 513 -8.85 6.25 -27.19
N SER A 514 -10.16 6.46 -27.27
CA SER A 514 -10.79 7.18 -28.37
C SER A 514 -10.61 8.71 -28.30
N ASP A 515 -10.17 9.23 -27.15
CA ASP A 515 -9.91 10.65 -26.94
C ASP A 515 -8.43 10.97 -27.20
N THR A 516 -8.17 11.85 -28.16
CA THR A 516 -6.81 12.33 -28.49
C THR A 516 -6.12 13.07 -27.34
N SER A 517 -6.89 13.50 -26.33
CA SER A 517 -6.37 14.14 -25.12
C SER A 517 -5.92 13.13 -24.05
N CYS A 518 -5.93 11.82 -24.34
CA CYS A 518 -5.51 10.77 -23.42
C CYS A 518 -4.51 9.80 -24.06
N SER A 519 -3.51 9.39 -23.26
CA SER A 519 -2.59 8.28 -23.52
C SER A 519 -2.90 7.22 -22.47
N VAL A 520 -3.36 6.04 -22.89
CA VAL A 520 -4.01 5.08 -21.97
C VAL A 520 -3.39 3.70 -22.07
N GLU A 521 -2.91 3.19 -20.93
CA GLU A 521 -2.48 1.80 -20.74
C GLU A 521 -3.51 1.10 -19.86
N TYR A 522 -3.93 -0.11 -20.26
CA TYR A 522 -4.81 -0.97 -19.46
C TYR A 522 -4.13 -2.30 -19.23
N LEU A 523 -4.06 -2.73 -17.97
CA LEU A 523 -3.48 -4.01 -17.57
C LEU A 523 -4.42 -4.78 -16.65
N CYS A 524 -4.65 -6.06 -16.99
CA CYS A 524 -5.27 -7.02 -16.09
C CYS A 524 -4.16 -7.87 -15.49
N LEU A 525 -3.93 -7.72 -14.19
CA LEU A 525 -2.82 -8.32 -13.47
C LEU A 525 -3.19 -9.73 -12.98
N ASP A 526 -2.49 -10.73 -13.49
CA ASP A 526 -2.72 -12.13 -13.14
C ASP A 526 -2.47 -12.40 -11.66
N ASP A 527 -3.21 -13.38 -11.13
CA ASP A 527 -3.21 -13.80 -9.73
C ASP A 527 -3.53 -12.70 -8.71
N GLU A 528 -3.99 -11.52 -9.15
CA GLU A 528 -4.36 -10.43 -8.26
C GLU A 528 -5.85 -10.43 -7.93
N THR A 529 -6.12 -10.21 -6.64
CA THR A 529 -7.43 -9.91 -6.05
C THR A 529 -7.59 -8.41 -5.88
N HIS A 530 -8.80 -7.96 -5.52
CA HIS A 530 -9.04 -6.55 -5.17
C HIS A 530 -8.17 -6.06 -4.00
N SER A 531 -7.78 -6.95 -3.09
CA SER A 531 -6.98 -6.57 -1.91
C SER A 531 -5.48 -6.70 -2.12
N SER A 532 -5.03 -7.43 -3.15
CA SER A 532 -3.60 -7.67 -3.43
C SER A 532 -3.07 -6.84 -4.59
N VAL A 533 -3.94 -6.33 -5.48
CA VAL A 533 -3.55 -5.63 -6.72
C VAL A 533 -2.78 -4.32 -6.48
N PHE A 534 -3.07 -3.62 -5.38
CA PHE A 534 -2.55 -2.27 -5.12
C PHE A 534 -1.01 -2.16 -5.18
N PRO A 535 -0.22 -2.94 -4.41
CA PRO A 535 1.24 -2.83 -4.44
C PRO A 535 1.83 -3.08 -5.83
N ARG A 536 1.27 -4.01 -6.62
CA ARG A 536 1.75 -4.29 -7.98
C ARG A 536 1.41 -3.14 -8.92
N ALA A 537 0.17 -2.64 -8.88
CA ALA A 537 -0.25 -1.50 -9.68
C ALA A 537 0.52 -0.21 -9.36
N LEU A 538 0.83 0.02 -8.08
CA LEU A 538 1.65 1.14 -7.63
C LEU A 538 3.07 1.08 -8.21
N ALA A 539 3.75 -0.06 -8.08
CA ALA A 539 5.10 -0.24 -8.61
C ALA A 539 5.15 -0.01 -10.13
N LEU A 540 4.14 -0.51 -10.85
CA LEU A 540 3.98 -0.27 -12.29
C LEU A 540 3.81 1.21 -12.61
N PHE A 541 2.92 1.89 -11.91
CA PHE A 541 2.69 3.32 -12.11
C PHE A 541 3.96 4.14 -11.87
N LEU A 542 4.66 3.89 -10.76
CA LEU A 542 5.91 4.59 -10.45
C LEU A 542 6.96 4.37 -11.53
N ASN A 543 7.13 3.13 -12.01
CA ASN A 543 8.06 2.82 -13.09
C ASN A 543 7.67 3.53 -14.40
N ARG A 544 6.39 3.49 -14.81
CA ARG A 544 5.93 4.15 -16.05
C ARG A 544 6.10 5.66 -16.02
N MET A 545 5.86 6.28 -14.87
CA MET A 545 5.86 7.73 -14.73
C MET A 545 7.24 8.32 -14.44
N PHE A 546 8.10 7.57 -13.74
CA PHE A 546 9.35 8.08 -13.20
C PHE A 546 10.57 7.21 -13.57
N GLY A 547 10.40 6.14 -14.33
CA GLY A 547 11.46 5.21 -14.70
C GLY A 547 12.60 5.88 -15.46
N ASN A 548 13.83 5.64 -15.00
CA ASN A 548 15.01 6.13 -15.70
C ASN A 548 15.30 5.22 -16.91
N GLN A 549 15.27 5.78 -18.13
CA GLN A 549 15.53 5.01 -19.37
C GLN A 549 16.90 4.31 -19.42
N GLN A 550 17.83 4.64 -18.51
CA GLN A 550 19.14 3.98 -18.39
C GLN A 550 19.14 2.72 -17.51
N ALA A 551 18.10 2.44 -16.71
CA ALA A 551 18.05 1.24 -15.86
C ALA A 551 17.65 -0.03 -16.62
N GLY A 552 17.17 0.11 -17.87
CA GLY A 552 16.71 -1.00 -18.72
C GLY A 552 17.75 -1.54 -19.72
N ILE A 553 18.99 -1.05 -19.69
CA ILE A 553 20.07 -1.57 -20.55
C ILE A 553 21.22 -2.03 -19.65
N SER A 554 21.08 -3.24 -19.11
CA SER A 554 22.23 -4.08 -18.79
C SER A 554 22.18 -5.26 -19.75
N HIS A 555 23.27 -5.41 -20.50
CA HIS A 555 23.42 -6.12 -21.76
C HIS A 555 22.95 -7.58 -21.82
N VAL A 556 22.40 -7.91 -23.01
CA VAL A 556 22.46 -9.18 -23.79
C VAL A 556 22.24 -10.49 -23.05
#